data_AF-A0A849ZDM1-F1
#
_entry.id   AF-A0A849ZDM1-F1
#
_cell.length_a   1.000
_cell.length_b   1.000
_cell.length_c   1.000
_cell.angle_alpha   90.00
_cell.angle_beta   90.00
_cell.angle_gamma   90.00
#
_symmetry.space_group_name_H-M   'P 1'
#
loop_
_entity.id
_entity.type
_entity.pdbx_description
1 polymer ?
#
loop_
_entity_poly.entity_id
_entity_poly.type
_entity_poly.pdbx_seq_one_letter_code
_entity_poly.pdbx_strand_id
1 'polypeptide(L)'
;KPDSAVIDLDPDEALPWKSVVRAAFEVRAVLEDLGLKSWVKMTGGKGLHVCFPIVRRTSWDDFKELTRSVALTIVASDPKRYTANMAKAQRKGKIFIDYLRNGRGATAVAPYSTRARVGAPVAAPITWDELAGGAHPRDFDLRSMMNRLDSQKVDPWADFLTTKQSITQATWKKIAA
;
A
#
# COMPACT_ATOMS: atom_id res chain seq x y z
N LYS A 1 -12.33 -12.07 -11.22
CA LYS A 1 -11.95 -10.65 -11.42
C LYS A 1 -11.63 -10.07 -10.05
N PRO A 2 -10.53 -9.32 -9.90
CA PRO A 2 -10.14 -8.68 -8.63
C PRO A 2 -11.12 -7.57 -8.23
N ASP A 3 -11.18 -7.26 -6.94
CA ASP A 3 -12.01 -6.21 -6.33
C ASP A 3 -11.22 -5.20 -5.48
N SER A 4 -9.93 -5.43 -5.30
CA SER A 4 -9.04 -4.56 -4.54
C SER A 4 -7.59 -4.85 -4.92
N ALA A 5 -6.76 -3.81 -4.80
CA ALA A 5 -5.33 -3.87 -5.05
C ALA A 5 -4.52 -3.51 -3.82
N VAL A 6 -3.27 -3.93 -3.84
CA VAL A 6 -2.26 -3.61 -2.83
C VAL A 6 -0.96 -3.24 -3.52
N ILE A 7 -0.42 -2.07 -3.20
CA ILE A 7 0.99 -1.73 -3.44
C ILE A 7 1.71 -1.85 -2.08
N ASP A 8 2.56 -2.86 -1.97
CA ASP A 8 3.33 -3.15 -0.75
C ASP A 8 4.69 -2.43 -0.82
N LEU A 9 4.95 -1.57 0.16
CA LEU A 9 6.16 -0.77 0.26
C LEU A 9 7.13 -1.47 1.21
N ASP A 10 8.11 -2.17 0.63
CA ASP A 10 9.08 -2.99 1.35
C ASP A 10 10.45 -2.31 1.36
N PRO A 11 10.79 -1.54 2.41
CA PRO A 11 12.05 -0.81 2.49
C PRO A 11 13.23 -1.72 2.84
N ASP A 12 14.41 -1.40 2.33
CA ASP A 12 15.67 -1.82 2.94
C ASP A 12 15.71 -1.40 4.42
N GLU A 13 16.24 -2.28 5.28
CA GLU A 13 16.25 -2.07 6.73
C GLU A 13 17.02 -0.83 7.18
N ALA A 14 17.99 -0.36 6.38
CA ALA A 14 18.77 0.83 6.67
C ALA A 14 18.03 2.14 6.36
N LEU A 15 16.89 2.10 5.65
CA LEU A 15 16.18 3.30 5.27
C LEU A 15 15.36 3.88 6.44
N PRO A 16 15.38 5.21 6.63
CA PRO A 16 14.60 5.86 7.67
C PRO A 16 13.11 5.76 7.37
N TRP A 17 12.28 5.65 8.41
CA TRP A 17 10.81 5.57 8.29
C TRP A 17 10.20 6.69 7.43
N LYS A 18 10.74 7.91 7.53
CA LYS A 18 10.31 9.05 6.71
C LYS A 18 10.38 8.78 5.21
N SER A 19 11.33 7.95 4.75
CA SER A 19 11.41 7.53 3.34
C SER A 19 10.22 6.65 2.94
N VAL A 20 9.76 5.77 3.83
CA VAL A 20 8.60 4.89 3.61
C VAL A 20 7.31 5.70 3.57
N VAL A 21 7.16 6.63 4.52
CA VAL A 21 6.03 7.58 4.54
C VAL A 21 5.96 8.38 3.24
N ARG A 22 7.09 8.93 2.80
CA ARG A 22 7.18 9.66 1.53
C ARG A 22 6.76 8.77 0.35
N ALA A 23 7.27 7.54 0.27
CA ALA A 23 6.89 6.61 -0.78
C ALA A 23 5.39 6.32 -0.81
N ALA A 24 4.75 6.19 0.36
CA ALA A 24 3.30 5.99 0.44
C ALA A 24 2.51 7.17 -0.11
N PHE A 25 2.93 8.40 0.18
CA PHE A 25 2.31 9.60 -0.39
C PHE A 25 2.57 9.76 -1.89
N GLU A 26 3.74 9.35 -2.39
CA GLU A 26 4.00 9.35 -3.84
C GLU A 26 3.12 8.33 -4.56
N VAL A 27 2.94 7.12 -4.01
CA VAL A 27 1.97 6.14 -4.54
C VAL A 27 0.55 6.69 -4.49
N ARG A 28 0.16 7.33 -3.38
CA ARG A 28 -1.15 7.97 -3.25
C ARG A 28 -1.36 9.02 -4.34
N ALA A 29 -0.40 9.89 -4.58
CA ALA A 29 -0.49 10.95 -5.58
C ALA A 29 -0.67 10.36 -6.99
N VAL A 30 0.10 9.33 -7.36
CA VAL A 30 -0.09 8.64 -8.65
C VAL A 30 -1.50 8.05 -8.75
N LEU A 31 -2.02 7.42 -7.70
CA LEU A 31 -3.38 6.88 -7.72
C LEU A 31 -4.44 7.98 -7.81
N GLU A 32 -4.25 9.12 -7.12
CA GLU A 32 -5.14 10.29 -7.21
C GLU A 32 -5.16 10.88 -8.63
N ASP A 33 -4.01 10.97 -9.29
CA ASP A 33 -3.91 11.40 -10.69
C ASP A 33 -4.67 10.47 -11.63
N LEU A 34 -4.70 9.17 -11.33
CA LEU A 34 -5.49 8.16 -12.04
C LEU A 34 -6.99 8.20 -11.71
N GLY A 35 -7.41 9.04 -10.76
CA GLY A 35 -8.79 9.11 -10.26
C GLY A 35 -9.17 7.95 -9.35
N LEU A 36 -8.19 7.31 -8.71
CA LEU A 36 -8.36 6.17 -7.81
C LEU A 36 -8.11 6.61 -6.37
N LYS A 37 -9.17 6.60 -5.54
CA LYS A 37 -9.05 6.79 -4.10
C LYS A 37 -8.30 5.61 -3.50
N SER A 38 -7.40 5.90 -2.55
CA SER A 38 -6.59 4.89 -1.87
C SER A 38 -6.59 5.08 -0.36
N TRP A 39 -6.26 4.00 0.33
CA TRP A 39 -6.18 3.89 1.78
C TRP A 39 -4.82 3.31 2.15
N VAL A 40 -4.40 3.53 3.38
CA VAL A 40 -3.11 3.05 3.86
C VAL A 40 -3.27 2.21 5.13
N LYS A 41 -2.41 1.21 5.27
CA LYS A 41 -2.29 0.46 6.52
C LYS A 41 -0.84 0.12 6.82
N MET A 42 -0.55 -0.01 8.11
CA MET A 42 0.65 -0.68 8.60
C MET A 42 0.62 -2.15 8.17
N THR A 43 1.80 -2.73 7.98
CA THR A 43 1.95 -4.16 7.65
C THR A 43 2.12 -5.05 8.88
N GLY A 44 2.36 -4.45 10.05
CA GLY A 44 2.95 -5.14 11.22
C GLY A 44 4.42 -5.55 10.99
N GLY A 45 5.04 -5.04 9.91
CA GLY A 45 6.46 -5.18 9.60
C GLY A 45 7.15 -3.82 9.56
N LYS A 46 8.04 -3.63 8.58
CA LYS A 46 8.80 -2.38 8.38
C LYS A 46 8.18 -1.47 7.31
N GLY A 47 7.16 -1.97 6.60
CA GLY A 47 6.56 -1.34 5.43
C GLY A 47 5.12 -0.87 5.62
N LEU A 48 4.59 -0.29 4.55
CA LEU A 48 3.20 0.15 4.42
C LEU A 48 2.53 -0.58 3.26
N HIS A 49 1.24 -0.83 3.37
CA HIS A 49 0.42 -1.18 2.21
C HIS A 49 -0.43 0.03 1.83
N VAL A 50 -0.38 0.41 0.56
CA VAL A 50 -1.37 1.32 -0.05
C VAL A 50 -2.38 0.47 -0.80
N CYS A 51 -3.65 0.57 -0.42
CA CYS A 51 -4.73 -0.28 -0.87
C CYS A 51 -5.80 0.55 -1.58
N PHE A 52 -6.42 0.00 -2.62
CA PHE A 52 -7.55 0.65 -3.27
C PHE A 52 -8.57 -0.38 -3.79
N PRO A 53 -9.88 -0.17 -3.56
CA PRO A 53 -10.92 -1.02 -4.10
C PRO A 53 -11.12 -0.75 -5.59
N ILE A 54 -11.60 -1.74 -6.34
CA ILE A 54 -12.05 -1.61 -7.72
C ILE A 54 -13.32 -2.42 -7.94
N VAL A 55 -14.16 -2.00 -8.88
CA VAL A 55 -15.28 -2.86 -9.31
C VAL A 55 -14.76 -4.08 -10.08
N ARG A 56 -15.41 -5.24 -9.90
CA ARG A 56 -15.03 -6.52 -10.53
C ARG A 56 -15.29 -6.56 -12.04
N ARG A 57 -14.63 -5.70 -12.81
CA ARG A 57 -14.78 -5.59 -14.28
C ARG A 57 -13.50 -5.92 -15.05
N THR A 58 -12.34 -5.67 -14.44
CA THR A 58 -11.02 -5.87 -15.03
C THR A 58 -10.58 -7.35 -14.97
N SER A 59 -9.83 -7.81 -15.98
CA SER A 59 -9.20 -9.14 -15.97
C SER A 59 -8.06 -9.18 -14.93
N TRP A 60 -7.55 -10.37 -14.60
CA TRP A 60 -6.39 -10.46 -13.70
C TRP A 60 -5.11 -9.91 -14.34
N ASP A 61 -4.95 -10.10 -15.65
CA ASP A 61 -3.75 -9.67 -16.39
C ASP A 61 -3.72 -8.15 -16.51
N ASP A 62 -4.82 -7.53 -16.93
CA ASP A 62 -4.95 -6.07 -17.00
C ASP A 62 -4.80 -5.44 -15.60
N PHE A 63 -5.33 -6.09 -14.58
CA PHE A 63 -5.22 -5.60 -13.21
C PHE A 63 -3.77 -5.63 -12.71
N LYS A 64 -3.07 -6.74 -12.95
CA LYS A 64 -1.66 -6.86 -12.61
C LYS A 64 -0.83 -5.85 -13.41
N GLU A 65 -1.12 -5.65 -14.68
CA GLU A 65 -0.42 -4.66 -15.51
C GLU A 65 -0.64 -3.24 -15.00
N LEU A 66 -1.85 -2.86 -14.61
CA LEU A 66 -2.08 -1.53 -14.02
C LEU A 66 -1.22 -1.31 -12.78
N THR A 67 -1.23 -2.27 -11.85
CA THR A 67 -0.44 -2.15 -10.61
C THR A 67 1.06 -2.16 -10.87
N ARG A 68 1.51 -2.89 -11.89
CA ARG A 68 2.89 -2.84 -12.40
C ARG A 68 3.24 -1.45 -12.93
N SER A 69 2.37 -0.86 -13.77
CA SER A 69 2.62 0.46 -14.33
C SER A 69 2.68 1.53 -13.25
N VAL A 70 1.79 1.48 -12.24
CA VAL A 70 1.88 2.36 -11.06
C VAL A 70 3.23 2.21 -10.36
N ALA A 71 3.69 0.98 -10.11
CA ALA A 71 5.00 0.76 -9.50
C ALA A 71 6.15 1.31 -10.36
N LEU A 72 6.10 1.13 -11.68
CA LEU A 72 7.11 1.62 -12.60
C LEU A 72 7.12 3.15 -12.72
N THR A 73 5.96 3.82 -12.66
CA THR A 73 5.88 5.29 -12.60
C THR A 73 6.61 5.84 -11.39
N ILE A 74 6.44 5.21 -10.22
CA ILE A 74 7.18 5.58 -8.99
C ILE A 74 8.67 5.30 -9.14
N VAL A 75 9.05 4.17 -9.74
CA VAL A 75 10.46 3.87 -9.98
C VAL A 75 11.11 4.85 -10.95
N ALA A 76 10.37 5.29 -11.98
CA ALA A 76 10.87 6.25 -12.95
C ALA A 76 11.06 7.65 -12.35
N SER A 77 10.28 8.03 -11.34
CA SER A 77 10.39 9.34 -10.68
C SER A 77 11.69 9.47 -9.86
N ASP A 78 12.13 8.40 -9.20
CA ASP A 78 13.42 8.34 -8.51
C ASP A 78 13.99 6.90 -8.48
N PRO A 79 14.72 6.47 -9.52
CA PRO A 79 15.26 5.12 -9.61
C PRO A 79 16.41 4.87 -8.62
N LYS A 80 16.92 5.90 -7.95
CA LYS A 80 17.91 5.76 -6.87
C LYS A 80 17.24 5.35 -5.57
N ARG A 81 15.99 5.76 -5.33
CA ARG A 81 15.22 5.42 -4.12
C ARG A 81 14.35 4.20 -4.29
N TYR A 82 13.85 3.95 -5.49
CA TYR A 82 12.82 2.94 -5.72
C TYR A 82 13.28 1.83 -6.65
N THR A 83 12.69 0.66 -6.47
CA THR A 83 12.85 -0.46 -7.39
C THR A 83 11.55 -1.26 -7.46
N ALA A 84 11.24 -1.79 -8.65
CA ALA A 84 10.20 -2.80 -8.85
C ALA A 84 10.83 -4.16 -9.19
N ASN A 85 12.15 -4.30 -9.03
CA ASN A 85 12.86 -5.54 -9.31
C ASN A 85 12.78 -6.51 -8.12
N MET A 86 12.37 -7.75 -8.39
CA MET A 86 12.27 -8.80 -7.39
C MET A 86 13.61 -9.18 -6.75
N ALA A 87 14.72 -9.08 -7.49
CA ALA A 87 16.02 -9.53 -7.00
C ALA A 87 16.44 -8.75 -5.75
N LYS A 88 16.58 -9.43 -4.61
CA LYS A 88 16.94 -8.79 -3.31
C LYS A 88 18.22 -7.94 -3.40
N ALA A 89 19.20 -8.38 -4.19
CA ALA A 89 20.44 -7.63 -4.42
C ALA A 89 20.19 -6.21 -4.98
N GLN A 90 19.14 -6.04 -5.79
CA GLN A 90 18.76 -4.76 -6.41
C GLN A 90 17.92 -3.86 -5.48
N ARG A 91 17.60 -4.33 -4.27
CA ARG A 91 16.83 -3.58 -3.26
C ARG A 91 17.71 -2.85 -2.25
N LYS A 92 19.02 -3.10 -2.25
CA LYS A 92 19.92 -2.51 -1.25
C LYS A 92 19.86 -0.98 -1.28
N GLY A 93 19.51 -0.38 -0.14
CA GLY A 93 19.35 1.07 0.00
C GLY A 93 18.14 1.67 -0.73
N LYS A 94 17.17 0.84 -1.14
CA LYS A 94 15.96 1.26 -1.87
C LYS A 94 14.69 0.76 -1.20
N ILE A 95 13.57 1.33 -1.60
CA ILE A 95 12.23 0.80 -1.29
C ILE A 95 11.76 -0.01 -2.49
N PHE A 96 11.43 -1.27 -2.24
CA PHE A 96 10.79 -2.12 -3.23
C PHE A 96 9.29 -1.80 -3.29
N ILE A 97 8.83 -1.36 -4.46
CA ILE A 97 7.43 -1.07 -4.77
C ILE A 97 6.81 -2.37 -5.29
N ASP A 98 6.31 -3.19 -4.36
CA ASP A 98 5.81 -4.53 -4.66
C ASP A 98 4.37 -4.50 -5.18
N TYR A 99 4.23 -4.73 -6.49
CA TYR A 99 2.94 -4.90 -7.16
C TYR A 99 2.53 -6.38 -7.31
N LEU A 100 3.36 -7.33 -6.88
CA LEU A 100 3.18 -8.76 -7.16
C LEU A 100 2.06 -9.40 -6.33
N ARG A 101 1.57 -8.67 -5.32
CA ARG A 101 0.39 -9.03 -4.50
C ARG A 101 -0.91 -9.07 -5.30
N ASN A 102 -0.91 -8.55 -6.53
CA ASN A 102 -2.09 -8.37 -7.37
C ASN A 102 -2.27 -9.49 -8.42
N GLY A 103 -1.43 -10.53 -8.40
CA GLY A 103 -1.63 -11.73 -9.22
C GLY A 103 -2.66 -12.69 -8.63
N ARG A 104 -3.33 -13.49 -9.49
CA ARG A 104 -4.25 -14.52 -9.02
C ARG A 104 -3.52 -15.53 -8.12
N GLY A 105 -4.03 -15.72 -6.89
CA GLY A 105 -3.42 -16.62 -5.90
C GLY A 105 -2.35 -15.97 -5.02
N ALA A 106 -1.94 -14.73 -5.30
CA ALA A 106 -1.09 -13.96 -4.40
C ALA A 106 -1.88 -13.51 -3.16
N THR A 107 -1.17 -13.26 -2.06
CA THR A 107 -1.78 -12.86 -0.79
C THR A 107 -1.12 -11.61 -0.21
N ALA A 108 -1.91 -10.84 0.52
CA ALA A 108 -1.48 -9.73 1.35
C ALA A 108 -2.06 -9.91 2.75
N VAL A 109 -1.35 -9.46 3.79
CA VAL A 109 -1.86 -9.53 5.16
C VAL A 109 -3.14 -8.71 5.30
N ALA A 110 -4.18 -9.33 5.85
CA ALA A 110 -5.48 -8.69 6.05
C ALA A 110 -5.41 -7.56 7.09
N PRO A 111 -6.27 -6.53 6.98
CA PRO A 111 -6.45 -5.53 8.02
C PRO A 111 -6.67 -6.18 9.39
N TYR A 112 -6.12 -5.57 10.44
CA TYR A 112 -6.23 -5.99 11.84
C TYR A 112 -5.60 -7.37 12.19
N SER A 113 -5.01 -8.06 11.23
CA SER A 113 -4.29 -9.32 11.51
C SER A 113 -2.97 -9.06 12.24
N THR A 114 -2.66 -9.90 13.22
CA THR A 114 -1.35 -9.91 13.89
C THR A 114 -0.28 -10.53 13.00
N ARG A 115 0.99 -10.25 13.31
CA ARG A 115 2.16 -10.89 12.71
C ARG A 115 2.85 -11.77 13.75
N ALA A 116 3.34 -12.92 13.32
CA ALA A 116 4.18 -13.81 14.12
C ALA A 116 5.59 -13.21 14.31
N ARG A 117 5.67 -12.15 15.11
CA ARG A 117 6.89 -11.40 15.48
C ARG A 117 6.79 -11.01 16.95
N VAL A 118 7.94 -10.70 17.57
CA VAL A 118 7.97 -10.20 18.95
C VAL A 118 7.06 -8.98 19.09
N GLY A 119 6.23 -8.99 20.14
CA GLY A 119 5.22 -7.96 20.38
C GLY A 119 3.88 -8.17 19.67
N ALA A 120 3.75 -9.16 18.78
CA ALA A 120 2.55 -9.39 17.96
C ALA A 120 2.04 -8.11 17.25
N PRO A 121 2.89 -7.45 16.43
CA PRO A 121 2.52 -6.24 15.72
C PRO A 121 1.35 -6.48 14.77
N VAL A 122 0.54 -5.46 14.54
CA VAL A 122 -0.73 -5.56 13.82
C VAL A 122 -0.66 -4.84 12.48
N ALA A 123 -1.30 -5.42 11.46
CA ALA A 123 -1.54 -4.77 10.18
C ALA A 123 -2.66 -3.72 10.30
N ALA A 124 -2.37 -2.61 10.96
CA ALA A 124 -3.36 -1.61 11.38
C ALA A 124 -3.76 -0.64 10.25
N PRO A 125 -5.05 -0.56 9.88
CA PRO A 125 -5.60 0.54 9.12
C PRO A 125 -5.42 1.88 9.84
N ILE A 126 -4.98 2.89 9.11
CA ILE A 126 -4.79 4.25 9.62
C ILE A 126 -5.27 5.27 8.57
N THR A 127 -5.50 6.51 8.99
CA THR A 127 -5.77 7.59 8.05
C THR A 127 -4.48 8.11 7.45
N TRP A 128 -4.59 8.80 6.31
CA TRP A 128 -3.45 9.52 5.75
C TRP A 128 -2.95 10.64 6.67
N ASP A 129 -3.84 11.28 7.44
CA ASP A 129 -3.48 12.33 8.39
C ASP A 129 -2.70 11.78 9.58
N GLU A 130 -3.06 10.58 10.08
CA GLU A 130 -2.28 9.89 11.10
C GLU A 130 -0.87 9.56 10.60
N LEU A 131 -0.77 9.11 9.35
CA LEU A 131 0.53 8.84 8.74
C LEU A 131 1.37 10.12 8.59
N ALA A 132 0.75 11.23 8.15
CA ALA A 132 1.40 12.54 8.08
C ALA A 132 1.81 13.06 9.47
N GLY A 133 1.00 12.78 10.49
CA GLY A 133 1.24 13.12 11.89
C GLY A 133 2.32 12.30 12.58
N GLY A 134 2.92 11.32 11.89
CA GLY A 134 4.08 10.58 12.37
C GLY A 134 3.77 9.20 12.95
N ALA A 135 2.61 8.61 12.64
CA ALA A 135 2.31 7.22 13.00
C ALA A 135 3.45 6.28 12.58
N HIS A 136 3.86 5.40 13.49
CA HIS A 136 4.98 4.49 13.29
C HIS A 136 4.55 3.02 13.50
N PRO A 137 5.09 2.03 12.76
CA PRO A 137 4.66 0.63 12.88
C PRO A 137 4.73 0.05 14.30
N ARG A 138 5.66 0.56 15.12
CA ARG A 138 5.86 0.16 16.52
C ARG A 138 4.70 0.55 17.44
N ASP A 139 3.86 1.49 17.02
CA ASP A 139 2.75 2.00 17.81
C ASP A 139 1.54 1.05 17.74
N PHE A 140 1.59 0.03 16.86
CA PHE A 140 0.48 -0.87 16.53
C PHE A 140 0.83 -2.32 16.82
N ASP A 141 0.54 -2.74 18.05
CA ASP A 141 0.63 -4.12 18.51
C ASP A 141 -0.73 -4.63 19.01
N LEU A 142 -0.81 -5.91 19.38
CA LEU A 142 -2.06 -6.51 19.85
C LEU A 142 -2.69 -5.73 21.01
N ARG A 143 -1.88 -5.22 21.95
CA ARG A 143 -2.37 -4.51 23.14
C ARG A 143 -2.76 -3.08 22.79
N SER A 144 -1.91 -2.34 22.07
CA SER A 144 -2.20 -0.97 21.69
C SER A 144 -3.41 -0.88 20.75
N MET A 145 -3.61 -1.88 19.89
CA MET A 145 -4.77 -1.94 19.01
C MET A 145 -6.08 -2.16 19.75
N MET A 146 -6.10 -2.95 20.84
CA MET A 146 -7.31 -3.07 21.66
C MET A 146 -7.70 -1.70 22.25
N ASN A 147 -6.74 -1.00 22.87
CA ASN A 147 -6.99 0.35 23.42
C ASN A 147 -7.42 1.36 22.34
N ARG A 148 -6.82 1.26 21.16
CA ARG A 148 -7.19 2.10 20.01
C ARG A 148 -8.65 1.85 19.62
N LEU A 149 -9.05 0.59 19.44
CA LEU A 149 -10.42 0.25 19.01
C LEU A 149 -11.47 0.71 20.03
N ASP A 150 -11.16 0.70 21.33
CA ASP A 150 -12.06 1.19 22.38
C ASP A 150 -12.26 2.72 22.33
N SER A 151 -11.23 3.47 21.92
CA SER A 151 -11.26 4.94 21.89
C SER A 151 -11.56 5.53 20.52
N GLN A 152 -11.44 4.73 19.46
CA GLN A 152 -11.56 5.15 18.08
C GLN A 152 -13.02 5.31 17.68
N LYS A 153 -13.41 6.55 17.36
CA LYS A 153 -14.78 6.89 16.96
C LYS A 153 -15.07 6.71 15.47
N VAL A 154 -14.03 6.71 14.64
CA VAL A 154 -14.14 6.68 13.18
C VAL A 154 -13.20 5.62 12.62
N ASP A 155 -13.74 4.71 11.82
CA ASP A 155 -12.95 3.72 11.07
C ASP A 155 -12.14 4.44 9.97
N PRO A 156 -10.79 4.31 9.93
CA PRO A 156 -9.98 4.94 8.90
C PRO A 156 -10.32 4.44 7.49
N TRP A 157 -10.92 3.27 7.40
CA TRP A 157 -11.31 2.60 6.16
C TRP A 157 -12.84 2.51 6.00
N ALA A 158 -13.63 3.35 6.69
CA ALA A 158 -15.10 3.31 6.68
C ALA A 158 -15.70 3.18 5.27
N ASP A 159 -15.13 3.92 4.30
CA ASP A 159 -15.63 3.93 2.92
C ASP A 159 -14.94 2.93 1.98
N PHE A 160 -13.98 2.13 2.46
CA PHE A 160 -13.16 1.26 1.60
C PHE A 160 -14.03 0.24 0.84
N LEU A 161 -14.93 -0.45 1.53
CA LEU A 161 -15.78 -1.49 0.92
C LEU A 161 -16.95 -0.92 0.11
N THR A 162 -17.39 0.29 0.44
CA THR A 162 -18.51 0.98 -0.23
C THR A 162 -18.06 1.72 -1.47
N THR A 163 -16.82 2.19 -1.54
CA THR A 163 -16.26 2.91 -2.70
C THR A 163 -16.32 2.07 -3.97
N LYS A 164 -16.94 2.62 -5.02
CA LYS A 164 -17.01 2.02 -6.35
C LYS A 164 -16.22 2.88 -7.34
N GLN A 165 -15.06 2.38 -7.75
CA GLN A 165 -14.21 3.01 -8.77
C GLN A 165 -13.77 1.98 -9.80
N SER A 166 -13.57 2.41 -11.05
CA SER A 166 -13.31 1.54 -12.19
C SER A 166 -12.01 1.91 -12.86
N ILE A 167 -11.32 0.90 -13.40
CA ILE A 167 -10.19 1.12 -14.31
C ILE A 167 -10.81 1.43 -15.68
N THR A 168 -10.62 2.65 -16.15
CA THR A 168 -11.23 3.15 -17.39
C THR A 168 -10.18 3.33 -18.49
N GLN A 169 -10.62 3.60 -19.72
CA GLN A 169 -9.70 3.99 -20.79
C GLN A 169 -8.91 5.26 -20.45
N ALA A 170 -9.51 6.20 -19.70
CA ALA A 170 -8.81 7.39 -19.22
C ALA A 170 -7.71 7.02 -18.21
N THR A 171 -7.96 6.06 -17.32
CA THR A 171 -6.94 5.50 -16.41
C THR A 171 -5.75 4.97 -17.20
N TRP A 172 -6.00 4.17 -18.24
CA TRP A 172 -4.95 3.62 -19.10
C TRP A 172 -4.19 4.69 -19.87
N LYS A 173 -4.90 5.68 -20.42
CA LYS A 173 -4.26 6.79 -21.14
C LYS A 173 -3.33 7.59 -20.24
N LYS A 174 -3.73 7.84 -18.99
CA LYS A 174 -2.91 8.60 -18.02
C LYS A 174 -1.66 7.84 -17.58
N ILE A 175 -1.77 6.53 -17.31
CA ILE A 175 -0.62 5.75 -16.82
C ILE A 175 0.38 5.38 -17.93
N ALA A 176 -0.02 5.48 -19.20
CA ALA A 176 0.83 5.25 -20.37
C ALA A 176 1.52 6.53 -20.88
N ALA A 177 1.12 7.70 -20.39
CA ALA A 177 1.72 9.00 -20.70
C ALA A 177 2.92 9.27 -19.78
#